data_AF-A0A2D4JTT9-F1
#
_entry.id   AF-A0A2D4JTT9-F1
#
_cell.length_a   1.000
_cell.length_b   1.000
_cell.length_c   1.000
_cell.angle_alpha   90.00
_cell.angle_beta   90.00
_cell.angle_gamma   90.00
#
_symmetry.space_group_name_H-M   'P 1'
#
loop_
_entity.id
_entity.type
_entity.pdbx_description
1 polymer ?
#
loop_
_entity_poly.entity_id
_entity_poly.type
_entity_poly.pdbx_seq_one_letter_code
_entity_poly.pdbx_strand_id
1 'polypeptide(L)'
;MCDLLWSDPEDTTGWGVSPRGAGYLFGSDVVAQFNAANDIDMICRAHQLVMEGYKWHFNETVLTVWSAPNYCYRCGNVAAILELDEHLQKEFIIFEAAPQETRGIPSKKPVADYFL
;
A
#
# COMPACT_ATOMS: atom_id res chain seq x y z
N MET A 1 -5.40 -5.72 -17.15
CA MET A 1 -5.54 -4.43 -16.41
C MET A 1 -6.00 -4.63 -14.97
N CYS A 2 -6.73 -5.70 -14.63
CA CYS A 2 -7.15 -6.01 -13.27
C CYS A 2 -5.97 -6.17 -12.28
N ASP A 3 -4.95 -6.96 -12.65
CA ASP A 3 -3.89 -7.37 -11.72
C ASP A 3 -3.01 -6.20 -11.25
N LEU A 4 -2.82 -5.18 -12.10
CA LEU A 4 -2.09 -3.96 -11.74
C LEU A 4 -2.76 -3.20 -10.58
N LEU A 5 -4.06 -3.38 -10.38
CA LEU A 5 -4.84 -2.64 -9.38
C LEU A 5 -5.19 -3.49 -8.15
N TRP A 6 -5.16 -4.81 -8.26
CA TRP A 6 -5.71 -5.72 -7.25
C TRP A 6 -4.72 -6.76 -6.69
N SER A 7 -3.56 -6.92 -7.31
CA SER A 7 -2.56 -7.88 -6.84
C SER A 7 -1.81 -7.38 -5.60
N ASP A 8 -1.37 -8.30 -4.75
CA ASP A 8 -0.72 -8.00 -3.47
C ASP A 8 0.59 -8.79 -3.28
N PRO A 9 1.64 -8.19 -2.68
CA PRO A 9 2.81 -8.94 -2.23
C PRO A 9 2.46 -9.83 -1.04
N GLU A 10 2.93 -11.09 -1.06
CA GLU A 10 2.77 -12.06 0.02
C GLU A 10 4.04 -12.89 0.21
N ASP A 11 4.31 -13.37 1.42
CA ASP A 11 5.45 -14.25 1.74
C ASP A 11 5.20 -15.69 1.21
N THR A 12 5.09 -15.79 -0.11
CA THR A 12 4.89 -17.02 -0.88
C THR A 12 5.91 -17.12 -2.02
N THR A 13 5.95 -18.27 -2.68
CA THR A 13 6.78 -18.47 -3.89
C THR A 13 5.87 -18.48 -5.12
N GLY A 14 6.26 -17.72 -6.15
CA GLY A 14 5.50 -17.62 -7.38
C GLY A 14 4.22 -16.80 -7.23
N TRP A 15 3.15 -17.28 -7.86
CA TRP A 15 1.84 -16.63 -7.87
C TRP A 15 0.83 -17.40 -7.01
N GLY A 16 -0.05 -16.68 -6.32
CA GLY A 16 -1.17 -17.23 -5.56
C GLY A 16 -2.50 -16.59 -5.96
N VAL A 17 -3.61 -17.28 -5.71
CA VAL A 17 -4.95 -16.70 -5.92
C VAL A 17 -5.22 -15.65 -4.85
N SER A 18 -5.62 -14.45 -5.27
CA SER A 18 -5.97 -13.37 -4.33
C SER A 18 -7.24 -13.72 -3.54
N PRO A 19 -7.23 -13.62 -2.20
CA PRO A 19 -8.43 -13.78 -1.38
C PRO A 19 -9.43 -12.62 -1.58
N ARG A 20 -9.03 -11.54 -2.27
CA ARG A 20 -9.91 -10.39 -2.59
C ARG A 20 -10.90 -10.68 -3.73
N GLY A 21 -10.78 -11.83 -4.40
CA GLY A 21 -11.60 -12.19 -5.55
C GLY A 21 -11.19 -11.53 -6.87
N ALA A 22 -10.10 -10.75 -6.88
CA ALA A 22 -9.51 -10.13 -8.06
C ALA A 22 -7.99 -9.98 -7.86
N GLY A 23 -7.23 -10.06 -8.95
CA GLY A 23 -5.77 -10.02 -8.91
C GLY A 23 -5.13 -11.32 -8.39
N TYR A 24 -3.83 -11.27 -8.13
CA TYR A 24 -3.03 -12.38 -7.63
C TYR A 24 -2.17 -11.95 -6.45
N LEU A 25 -1.81 -12.92 -5.61
CA LEU A 25 -0.68 -12.77 -4.70
C LEU A 25 0.61 -13.03 -5.47
N PHE A 26 1.68 -12.29 -5.18
CA PHE A 26 2.98 -12.50 -5.81
C PHE A 26 4.11 -12.54 -4.79
N GLY A 27 5.03 -13.48 -4.98
CA GLY A 27 6.22 -13.69 -4.17
C GLY A 27 7.44 -12.88 -4.62
N SER A 28 8.50 -12.96 -3.83
CA SER A 28 9.77 -12.26 -4.09
C SER A 28 10.46 -12.70 -5.39
N ASP A 29 10.30 -13.95 -5.80
CA ASP A 29 10.87 -14.50 -7.04
C ASP A 29 10.21 -13.91 -8.29
N VAL A 30 8.92 -13.61 -8.22
CA VAL A 30 8.17 -12.92 -9.29
C VAL A 30 8.66 -11.48 -9.43
N VAL A 31 8.84 -10.79 -8.30
CA VAL A 31 9.37 -9.42 -8.28
C VAL A 31 10.79 -9.37 -8.82
N ALA A 32 11.66 -10.30 -8.41
CA ALA A 32 13.04 -10.36 -8.90
C ALA A 32 13.10 -10.52 -10.43
N GLN A 33 12.26 -11.39 -11.00
CA GLN A 33 12.16 -11.56 -12.46
C GLN A 33 11.64 -10.30 -13.14
N PHE A 34 10.60 -9.67 -12.58
CA PHE A 34 10.02 -8.45 -13.14
C PHE A 34 11.02 -7.29 -13.14
N ASN A 35 11.70 -7.07 -12.01
CA ASN A 35 12.69 -6.01 -11.86
C ASN A 35 13.87 -6.20 -12.83
N ALA A 36 14.41 -7.42 -12.90
CA ALA A 36 15.51 -7.74 -13.81
C ALA A 36 15.13 -7.60 -15.30
N ALA A 37 13.90 -7.97 -15.66
CA ALA A 37 13.43 -7.87 -17.04
C ALA A 37 13.16 -6.41 -17.49
N ASN A 38 12.91 -5.50 -16.55
CA ASN A 38 12.54 -4.12 -16.84
C ASN A 38 13.60 -3.09 -16.41
N ASP A 39 14.74 -3.53 -15.89
CA ASP A 39 15.83 -2.66 -15.41
C ASP A 39 15.34 -1.64 -14.37
N ILE A 40 14.63 -2.12 -13.35
CA ILE A 40 14.16 -1.29 -12.22
C ILE A 40 14.63 -1.88 -10.88
N ASP A 41 14.89 -1.02 -9.91
CA ASP A 41 15.37 -1.44 -8.58
C ASP A 41 14.23 -1.95 -7.67
N MET A 42 13.08 -1.27 -7.71
CA MET A 42 11.97 -1.53 -6.79
C MET A 42 10.61 -1.15 -7.37
N ILE A 43 9.56 -1.72 -6.79
CA ILE A 43 8.16 -1.39 -7.08
C ILE A 43 7.61 -0.57 -5.91
N CYS A 44 7.09 0.63 -6.16
CA CYS A 44 6.32 1.40 -5.18
C CYS A 44 4.82 1.26 -5.47
N ARG A 45 4.03 0.91 -4.46
CA ARG A 45 2.60 0.60 -4.59
C ARG A 45 1.79 0.97 -3.34
N ALA A 46 0.46 0.83 -3.39
CA ALA A 46 -0.44 1.16 -2.28
C ALA A 46 -1.39 -0.02 -1.95
N HIS A 47 -2.72 0.17 -2.03
CA HIS A 47 -3.79 -0.85 -1.93
C HIS A 47 -3.94 -1.60 -0.60
N GLN A 48 -2.87 -2.08 0.04
CA GLN A 48 -2.92 -2.72 1.35
C GLN A 48 -2.79 -1.67 2.47
N LEU A 49 -3.70 -1.74 3.45
CA LEU A 49 -3.58 -0.97 4.68
C LEU A 49 -2.29 -1.38 5.43
N VAL A 50 -1.49 -0.39 5.80
CA VAL A 50 -0.31 -0.55 6.65
C VAL A 50 -0.45 0.35 7.87
N MET A 51 -0.28 -0.22 9.06
CA MET A 51 -0.54 0.49 10.32
C MET A 51 0.46 1.63 10.55
N GLU A 52 1.70 1.43 10.11
CA GLU A 52 2.85 2.33 10.22
C GLU A 52 2.93 3.32 9.05
N GLY A 53 1.94 3.31 8.14
CA GLY A 53 1.89 4.17 6.96
C GLY A 53 2.68 3.66 5.76
N TYR A 54 3.76 2.88 5.96
CA TYR A 54 4.46 2.20 4.87
C TYR A 54 5.09 0.87 5.32
N LYS A 55 5.30 -0.05 4.38
CA LYS A 55 5.93 -1.36 4.63
C LYS A 55 6.80 -1.77 3.46
N TRP A 56 8.03 -2.19 3.77
CA TRP A 56 8.89 -2.88 2.83
C TRP A 56 8.57 -4.37 2.79
N HIS A 57 8.64 -4.94 1.60
CA HIS A 57 8.54 -6.38 1.33
C HIS A 57 9.79 -6.83 0.58
N PHE A 58 10.10 -8.12 0.67
CA PHE A 58 11.08 -8.80 -0.18
C PHE A 58 12.44 -8.09 -0.26
N ASN A 59 13.08 -7.87 0.89
CA ASN A 59 14.38 -7.18 0.98
C ASN A 59 14.38 -5.81 0.28
N GLU A 60 13.35 -5.00 0.56
CA GLU A 60 13.21 -3.62 0.06
C GLU A 60 13.02 -3.50 -1.47
N THR A 61 12.62 -4.58 -2.15
CA THR A 61 12.31 -4.54 -3.60
C THR A 61 10.85 -4.18 -3.90
N VAL A 62 9.97 -4.22 -2.89
CA VAL A 62 8.59 -3.70 -3.00
C VAL A 62 8.27 -2.85 -1.78
N LEU A 63 7.73 -1.66 -2.02
CA LEU A 63 7.26 -0.73 -1.00
C LEU A 63 5.74 -0.56 -1.11
N THR A 64 5.03 -0.80 -0.01
CA THR A 64 3.64 -0.37 0.15
C THR A 64 3.62 0.95 0.90
N VAL A 65 2.98 1.99 0.33
CA VAL A 65 2.74 3.31 0.97
C VAL A 65 1.24 3.51 1.14
N TRP A 66 0.84 3.99 2.31
CA TRP A 66 -0.55 4.27 2.68
C TRP A 66 -0.71 5.69 3.19
N SER A 67 -1.49 6.53 2.49
CA SER A 67 -1.61 7.97 2.78
C SER A 67 -2.94 8.39 3.41
N ALA A 68 -3.74 7.44 3.92
CA ALA A 68 -5.03 7.73 4.56
C ALA A 68 -5.00 7.39 6.07
N PRO A 69 -4.70 8.37 6.95
CA PRO A 69 -4.55 8.10 8.38
C PRO A 69 -5.92 7.85 9.03
N ASN A 70 -5.94 6.99 10.05
CA ASN A 70 -7.14 6.49 10.70
C ASN A 70 -8.21 6.05 9.68
N TYR A 71 -7.83 5.10 8.84
CA TYR A 71 -8.68 4.63 7.75
C TYR A 71 -10.07 4.22 8.24
N CYS A 72 -11.09 4.64 7.50
CA CYS A 72 -12.50 4.50 7.85
C CYS A 72 -12.87 4.96 9.28
N TYR A 73 -12.09 5.89 9.86
CA TYR A 73 -12.25 6.39 11.23
C TYR A 73 -12.14 5.32 12.33
N ARG A 74 -11.59 4.15 12.01
CA ARG A 74 -11.58 2.99 12.92
C ARG A 74 -10.26 2.23 12.99
N CYS A 75 -9.43 2.31 11.95
CA CYS A 75 -8.23 1.48 11.88
C CYS A 75 -7.08 2.02 12.74
N GLY A 76 -7.06 3.32 13.04
CA GLY A 76 -6.02 3.92 13.90
C GLY A 76 -4.60 3.93 13.30
N ASN A 77 -4.44 3.60 12.02
CA ASN A 77 -3.15 3.66 11.34
C ASN A 77 -2.65 5.10 11.18
N VAL A 78 -1.32 5.27 11.16
CA VAL A 78 -0.71 6.50 10.64
C VAL A 78 -0.66 6.44 9.11
N ALA A 79 -0.28 7.54 8.47
CA ALA A 79 -0.10 7.62 7.04
C ALA A 79 1.32 8.06 6.68
N ALA A 80 1.74 7.73 5.47
CA ALA A 80 3.04 8.07 4.95
C ALA A 80 2.96 8.70 3.55
N ILE A 81 3.98 9.48 3.22
CA ILE A 81 4.36 9.91 1.87
C ILE A 81 5.80 9.44 1.66
N LEU A 82 6.09 8.91 0.46
CA LEU A 82 7.47 8.74 -0.01
C LEU A 82 7.84 9.94 -0.86
N GLU A 83 8.84 10.69 -0.42
CA GLU A 83 9.50 11.71 -1.24
C GLU A 83 10.73 11.11 -1.92
N LEU A 84 10.88 11.45 -3.20
CA LEU A 84 12.02 11.11 -4.03
C LEU A 84 12.62 12.41 -4.56
N ASP A 85 13.89 12.65 -4.24
CA ASP A 85 14.63 13.81 -4.77
C ASP A 85 15.16 13.56 -6.19
N GLU A 86 15.87 14.55 -6.76
CA GLU A 86 16.50 14.41 -8.09
C GLU A 86 17.57 13.30 -8.19
N HIS A 87 18.00 12.74 -7.06
CA HIS A 87 18.97 11.66 -6.94
C HIS A 87 18.33 10.35 -6.49
N LEU A 88 16.99 10.26 -6.51
CA LEU A 88 16.19 9.11 -6.07
C LEU A 88 16.46 8.69 -4.61
N GLN A 89 16.96 9.62 -3.79
CA GLN A 89 17.03 9.44 -2.35
C GLN A 89 15.61 9.43 -1.79
N LYS A 90 15.39 8.53 -0.84
CA LYS A 90 14.06 8.21 -0.31
C LYS A 90 13.93 8.83 1.06
N GLU A 91 12.93 9.68 1.23
CA GLU A 91 12.53 10.19 2.54
C GLU A 91 11.06 9.84 2.80
N PHE A 92 10.75 9.42 4.02
CA PHE A 92 9.39 9.13 4.43
C PHE A 92 8.87 10.21 5.36
N ILE A 93 7.76 10.83 4.98
CA ILE A 93 7.03 11.76 5.84
C ILE A 93 5.85 11.01 6.44
N ILE A 94 5.87 10.83 7.77
CA ILE A 94 4.80 10.20 8.53
C ILE A 94 3.88 11.26 9.13
N PHE A 95 2.56 11.06 9.00
CA PHE A 95 1.56 11.99 9.51
C PHE A 95 0.32 11.29 10.06
N GLU A 96 -0.33 11.94 11.00
CA GLU A 96 -1.55 11.47 11.65
C GLU A 96 -2.81 12.12 11.04
N ALA A 97 -3.98 11.66 11.48
CA ALA A 97 -5.24 12.26 11.08
C ALA A 97 -5.35 13.69 11.63
N ALA A 98 -5.73 14.63 10.76
CA ALA A 98 -5.99 16.01 11.18
C ALA A 98 -7.09 16.07 12.28
N PRO A 99 -6.99 17.01 13.25
CA PRO A 99 -7.96 17.16 14.33
C PRO A 99 -9.39 17.34 13.82
N GLN A 100 -10.34 16.73 14.53
CA GLN A 100 -11.75 16.66 14.10
C GLN A 100 -12.44 18.05 14.03
N GLU A 101 -11.94 19.05 14.75
CA GLU A 101 -12.46 20.43 14.74
C GLU A 101 -12.39 21.09 13.35
N THR A 102 -11.52 20.60 12.47
CA THR A 102 -11.38 21.09 11.08
C THR A 102 -12.33 20.42 10.09
N ARG A 103 -13.04 19.36 10.51
CA ARG A 103 -13.91 18.56 9.65
C ARG A 103 -15.37 18.85 9.99
N GLY A 104 -16.08 19.56 9.11
CA GLY A 104 -17.54 19.59 9.16
C GLY A 104 -18.05 18.15 9.21
N ILE A 105 -18.79 17.79 10.26
CA ILE A 105 -19.20 16.41 10.54
C ILE A 105 -19.92 15.86 9.30
N PRO A 106 -19.36 14.87 8.58
CA PRO A 106 -20.10 14.20 7.54
C PRO A 106 -21.28 13.50 8.19
N SER A 107 -22.50 13.73 7.71
CA SER A 107 -23.68 12.97 8.10
C SER A 107 -23.33 11.48 8.16
N LYS A 108 -23.60 10.79 9.28
CA LYS A 108 -23.40 9.34 9.44
C LYS A 108 -24.11 8.59 8.31
N LYS A 109 -23.43 8.39 7.18
CA LYS A 109 -23.89 7.48 6.14
C LYS A 109 -23.52 6.06 6.60
N PRO A 110 -24.41 5.08 6.42
CA PRO A 110 -24.10 3.70 6.77
C PRO A 110 -22.83 3.27 6.03
N VAL A 111 -21.96 2.56 6.74
CA VAL A 111 -20.72 2.00 6.20
C VAL A 111 -21.09 1.04 5.09
N ALA A 112 -20.49 1.20 3.91
CA ALA A 112 -20.67 0.25 2.82
C ALA A 112 -19.81 -1.00 3.12
N ASP A 113 -20.42 -2.19 3.03
CA ASP A 113 -19.82 -3.47 3.42
C ASP A 113 -18.67 -3.96 2.52
N TYR A 114 -18.22 -3.16 1.55
CA TYR A 114 -17.24 -3.59 0.55
C TYR A 114 -15.77 -3.61 1.03
N PHE A 115 -15.49 -3.24 2.29
CA PHE A 115 -14.12 -3.12 2.83
C PHE A 115 -13.81 -4.11 3.97
N LEU A 116 -14.51 -5.25 4.03
CA LEU A 116 -14.16 -6.40 4.88
C LEU A 116 -13.57 -7.52 4.04
#